data_AF-A0A286UAH3-F1
#
_entry.id   AF-A0A286UAH3-F1
#
_cell.length_a   1.000
_cell.length_b   1.000
_cell.length_c   1.000
_cell.angle_alpha   90.00
_cell.angle_beta   90.00
_cell.angle_gamma   90.00
#
_symmetry.space_group_name_H-M   'P 1'
#
loop_
_entity.id
_entity.type
_entity.pdbx_description
1 polymer ?
#
loop_
_entity_poly.entity_id
_entity_poly.type
_entity_poly.pdbx_seq_one_letter_code
_entity_poly.pdbx_strand_id
1 'polypeptide(L)'
;MSSFPKLPNHDKLNSSNYATWRSNTIATARFMNLWRILDGKESTPDKAKDLAAYNNYQLRKDQAIALLELTVENEQRIHFTAELSKEHPSAMWTALENAHRQKKPAQRFNAYEKLFSMQKTDDESLTQFAGCIKASLIDIQALRDSGFTLESLDDELASMALLKGLPTEKYSNLRTSLLMTTKLSMSDLVQALALEEANTNQSASDLAQRAFVKPINAKASKASKQCTFCGRNGHELSQCFDMKNASKKRKEELKNNKGKGKQEEAKAVEDATAEFAGNT
;
A
#
# COMPACT_ATOMS: atom_id res chain seq x y z
N MET A 1 -22.51 -52.91 -12.39
CA MET A 1 -21.63 -51.80 -11.94
C MET A 1 -21.44 -50.87 -13.12
N SER A 2 -22.12 -49.73 -13.12
CA SER A 2 -21.95 -48.71 -14.16
C SER A 2 -20.54 -48.14 -13.99
N SER A 3 -19.61 -48.56 -14.85
CA SER A 3 -18.27 -47.99 -14.91
C SER A 3 -18.37 -46.47 -15.04
N PHE A 4 -17.79 -45.73 -14.09
CA PHE A 4 -17.66 -44.28 -14.24
C PHE A 4 -16.89 -44.05 -15.54
N PRO A 5 -17.41 -43.24 -16.49
CA PRO A 5 -16.66 -42.92 -17.70
C PRO A 5 -15.29 -42.40 -17.28
N LYS A 6 -14.21 -42.95 -17.86
CA LYS A 6 -12.86 -42.50 -17.54
C LYS A 6 -12.80 -41.00 -17.79
N LEU A 7 -12.57 -40.22 -16.72
CA LEU A 7 -12.46 -38.78 -16.82
C LEU A 7 -11.31 -38.47 -17.81
N PRO A 8 -11.55 -37.60 -18.79
CA PRO A 8 -10.48 -37.25 -19.71
C PRO A 8 -9.37 -36.51 -18.94
N ASN A 9 -8.12 -36.77 -19.33
CA ASN A 9 -6.97 -36.29 -18.59
C ASN A 9 -6.73 -34.81 -18.92
N HIS A 10 -6.98 -33.94 -17.95
CA HIS A 10 -6.69 -32.51 -18.04
C HIS A 10 -6.16 -32.04 -16.69
N ASP A 11 -5.42 -30.95 -16.70
CA ASP A 11 -4.92 -30.33 -15.48
C ASP A 11 -6.08 -29.94 -14.56
N LYS A 12 -5.88 -30.21 -13.27
CA LYS A 12 -6.83 -29.79 -12.22
C LYS A 12 -6.82 -28.27 -12.09
N LEU A 13 -7.92 -27.71 -11.58
CA LEU A 13 -8.02 -26.28 -11.29
C LEU A 13 -6.96 -25.88 -10.27
N ASN A 14 -6.14 -24.91 -10.66
CA ASN A 14 -5.17 -24.22 -9.84
C ASN A 14 -5.37 -22.70 -9.93
N SER A 15 -4.44 -21.93 -9.36
CA SER A 15 -4.55 -20.47 -9.29
C SER A 15 -4.45 -19.74 -10.64
N SER A 16 -3.96 -20.40 -11.70
CA SER A 16 -3.63 -19.75 -12.98
C SER A 16 -4.36 -20.32 -14.20
N ASN A 17 -5.03 -21.46 -14.10
CA ASN A 17 -5.61 -22.17 -15.25
C ASN A 17 -7.14 -22.17 -15.33
N TYR A 18 -7.84 -21.33 -14.55
CA TYR A 18 -9.31 -21.35 -14.44
C TYR A 18 -10.04 -21.35 -15.80
N ALA A 19 -9.61 -20.53 -16.77
CA ALA A 19 -10.27 -20.47 -18.08
C ALA A 19 -10.24 -21.82 -18.83
N THR A 20 -9.07 -22.45 -18.88
CA THR A 20 -8.87 -23.77 -19.50
C THR A 20 -9.61 -24.86 -18.74
N TRP A 21 -9.46 -24.88 -17.40
CA TRP A 21 -10.18 -25.82 -16.53
C TRP A 21 -11.69 -25.72 -16.73
N ARG A 22 -12.24 -24.50 -16.70
CA ARG A 22 -13.68 -24.26 -16.86
C ARG A 22 -14.18 -24.82 -18.18
N SER A 23 -13.46 -24.58 -19.28
CA SER A 23 -13.82 -25.10 -20.61
C SER A 23 -13.86 -26.63 -20.62
N ASN A 24 -12.79 -27.27 -20.09
CA ASN A 24 -12.66 -28.72 -20.05
C ASN A 24 -13.73 -29.36 -19.15
N THR A 25 -13.96 -28.81 -17.96
CA THR A 25 -14.97 -29.31 -17.02
C THR A 25 -16.38 -29.16 -17.56
N ILE A 26 -16.70 -28.08 -18.29
CA ILE A 26 -17.99 -27.94 -18.98
C ILE A 26 -18.14 -29.02 -20.07
N ALA A 27 -17.11 -29.25 -20.87
CA ALA A 27 -17.13 -30.27 -21.92
C ALA A 27 -17.35 -31.67 -21.33
N THR A 28 -16.61 -32.01 -20.27
CA THR A 28 -16.74 -33.27 -19.53
C THR A 28 -18.12 -33.42 -18.91
N ALA A 29 -18.63 -32.38 -18.24
CA ALA A 29 -19.98 -32.40 -17.68
C ALA A 29 -21.06 -32.57 -18.74
N ARG A 30 -20.91 -31.99 -19.93
CA ARG A 30 -21.85 -32.20 -21.05
C ARG A 30 -21.78 -33.63 -21.58
N PHE A 31 -20.58 -34.16 -21.78
CA PHE A 31 -20.37 -35.55 -22.20
C PHE A 31 -21.03 -36.54 -21.23
N MET A 32 -21.00 -36.23 -19.93
CA MET A 32 -21.58 -37.07 -18.88
C MET A 32 -23.05 -36.74 -18.54
N ASN A 33 -23.71 -35.81 -19.25
CA ASN A 33 -25.07 -35.34 -18.96
C ASN A 33 -25.28 -34.74 -17.55
N LEU A 34 -24.24 -34.09 -17.02
CA LEU A 34 -24.21 -33.46 -15.69
C LEU A 34 -24.34 -31.93 -15.76
N TRP A 35 -24.12 -31.33 -16.93
CA TRP A 35 -24.05 -29.87 -17.07
C TRP A 35 -25.30 -29.14 -16.57
N ARG A 36 -26.50 -29.68 -16.83
CA ARG A 36 -27.75 -29.04 -16.38
C ARG A 36 -27.92 -29.03 -14.86
N ILE A 37 -27.28 -29.96 -14.16
CA ILE A 37 -27.22 -29.98 -12.70
C ILE A 37 -26.24 -28.91 -12.21
N LEU A 38 -25.04 -28.83 -12.83
CA LEU A 38 -24.02 -27.84 -12.47
C LEU A 38 -24.43 -26.39 -12.75
N ASP A 39 -25.13 -26.13 -13.86
CA ASP A 39 -25.63 -24.79 -14.19
C ASP A 39 -26.99 -24.46 -13.54
N GLY A 40 -27.51 -25.37 -12.70
CA GLY A 40 -28.74 -25.19 -11.91
C GLY A 40 -30.03 -25.18 -12.72
N LYS A 41 -30.00 -25.55 -14.01
CA LYS A 41 -31.19 -25.57 -14.89
C LYS A 41 -31.98 -26.88 -14.85
N GLU A 42 -31.52 -27.87 -14.11
CA GLU A 42 -32.25 -29.10 -13.85
C GLU A 42 -32.83 -29.06 -12.43
N SER A 43 -34.15 -29.16 -12.33
CA SER A 43 -34.85 -29.22 -11.05
C SER A 43 -34.91 -30.64 -10.52
N THR A 44 -34.82 -30.80 -9.20
CA THR A 44 -34.98 -32.10 -8.55
C THR A 44 -36.35 -32.70 -8.88
N PRO A 45 -36.42 -33.92 -9.44
CA PRO A 45 -37.69 -34.61 -9.70
C PRO A 45 -38.47 -34.90 -8.41
N ASP A 46 -39.79 -35.00 -8.51
CA ASP A 46 -40.64 -35.40 -7.38
C ASP A 46 -40.57 -36.91 -7.17
N LYS A 47 -40.00 -37.32 -6.04
CA LYS A 47 -39.82 -38.73 -5.66
C LYS A 47 -41.14 -39.51 -5.63
N ALA A 48 -42.25 -38.87 -5.25
CA ALA A 48 -43.55 -39.53 -5.16
C ALA A 48 -44.19 -39.75 -6.53
N LYS A 49 -43.85 -38.92 -7.52
CA LYS A 49 -44.37 -39.01 -8.89
C LYS A 49 -43.55 -39.94 -9.77
N ASP A 50 -42.22 -39.86 -9.65
CA ASP A 50 -41.30 -40.66 -10.46
C ASP A 50 -40.03 -41.00 -9.68
N LEU A 51 -40.05 -42.16 -9.02
CA LEU A 51 -38.92 -42.68 -8.25
C LEU A 51 -37.70 -42.98 -9.14
N ALA A 52 -37.91 -43.39 -10.38
CA ALA A 52 -36.81 -43.73 -11.29
C ALA A 52 -36.06 -42.47 -11.73
N ALA A 53 -36.78 -41.41 -12.10
CA ALA A 53 -36.19 -40.11 -12.42
C ALA A 53 -35.48 -39.50 -11.19
N TYR A 54 -36.09 -39.58 -10.00
CA TYR A 54 -35.47 -39.11 -8.76
C TYR A 54 -34.14 -39.81 -8.48
N ASN A 55 -34.11 -41.15 -8.54
CA ASN A 55 -32.90 -41.92 -8.28
C ASN A 55 -31.81 -41.65 -9.35
N ASN A 56 -32.19 -41.50 -10.61
CA ASN A 56 -31.25 -41.11 -11.67
C ASN A 56 -30.66 -39.71 -11.42
N TYR A 57 -31.49 -38.76 -10.99
CA TYR A 57 -31.05 -37.42 -10.64
C TYR A 57 -30.06 -37.43 -9.47
N GLN A 58 -30.36 -38.18 -8.39
CA GLN A 58 -29.43 -38.29 -7.24
C GLN A 58 -28.09 -38.89 -7.67
N LEU A 59 -28.09 -39.95 -8.48
CA LEU A 59 -26.84 -40.53 -9.01
C LEU A 59 -26.03 -39.50 -9.81
N ARG A 60 -26.67 -38.73 -10.70
CA ARG A 60 -25.98 -37.68 -11.47
C ARG A 60 -25.55 -36.51 -10.59
N LYS A 61 -26.29 -36.19 -9.54
CA LYS A 61 -25.90 -35.19 -8.53
C LYS A 61 -24.58 -35.59 -7.86
N ASP A 62 -24.47 -36.84 -7.41
CA ASP A 62 -23.25 -37.36 -6.78
C ASP A 62 -22.09 -37.38 -7.78
N GLN A 63 -22.35 -37.74 -9.03
CA GLN A 63 -21.36 -37.68 -10.10
C GLN A 63 -20.88 -36.25 -10.40
N ALA A 64 -21.78 -35.27 -10.34
CA ALA A 64 -21.44 -33.86 -10.53
C ALA A 64 -20.56 -33.33 -9.39
N ILE A 65 -20.86 -33.72 -8.14
CA ILE A 65 -20.03 -33.40 -6.98
C ILE A 65 -18.63 -34.02 -7.15
N ALA A 66 -18.58 -35.32 -7.45
CA ALA A 66 -17.32 -36.04 -7.64
C ALA A 66 -16.48 -35.45 -8.78
N LEU A 67 -17.10 -35.01 -9.88
CA LEU A 67 -16.41 -34.33 -10.97
C LEU A 67 -15.69 -33.07 -10.48
N LEU A 68 -16.36 -32.22 -9.69
CA LEU A 68 -15.74 -31.02 -9.13
C LEU A 68 -14.62 -31.36 -8.15
N GLU A 69 -14.82 -32.33 -7.27
CA GLU A 69 -13.76 -32.74 -6.35
C GLU A 69 -12.52 -33.29 -7.07
N LEU A 70 -12.71 -34.13 -8.10
CA LEU A 70 -11.61 -34.78 -8.81
C LEU A 70 -10.85 -33.83 -9.73
N THR A 71 -11.50 -32.79 -10.24
CA THR A 71 -10.92 -31.83 -11.19
C THR A 71 -10.39 -30.56 -10.53
N VAL A 72 -10.49 -30.41 -9.20
CA VAL A 72 -10.02 -29.23 -8.46
C VAL A 72 -8.91 -29.62 -7.48
N GLU A 73 -7.80 -28.87 -7.50
CA GLU A 73 -6.71 -29.07 -6.54
C GLU A 73 -7.15 -28.76 -5.11
N ASN A 74 -6.51 -29.40 -4.13
CA ASN A 74 -6.94 -29.38 -2.74
C ASN A 74 -6.98 -27.94 -2.18
N GLU A 75 -6.01 -27.12 -2.56
CA GLU A 75 -5.86 -25.72 -2.18
C GLU A 75 -7.02 -24.84 -2.68
N GLN A 76 -7.63 -25.21 -3.82
CA GLN A 76 -8.74 -24.47 -4.42
C GLN A 76 -10.11 -24.93 -3.87
N ARG A 77 -10.19 -26.12 -3.25
CA ARG A 77 -11.46 -26.67 -2.73
C ARG A 77 -12.08 -25.80 -1.63
N ILE A 78 -11.27 -25.01 -0.93
CA ILE A 78 -11.73 -24.05 0.09
C ILE A 78 -12.85 -23.13 -0.43
N HIS A 79 -12.86 -22.85 -1.74
CA HIS A 79 -13.88 -22.00 -2.37
C HIS A 79 -15.27 -22.64 -2.40
N PHE A 80 -15.40 -23.97 -2.30
CA PHE A 80 -16.69 -24.66 -2.35
C PHE A 80 -16.95 -25.62 -1.19
N THR A 81 -16.03 -25.79 -0.22
CA THR A 81 -16.19 -26.72 0.91
C THR A 81 -17.52 -26.58 1.65
N ALA A 82 -17.99 -25.34 1.86
CA ALA A 82 -19.27 -25.09 2.54
C ALA A 82 -20.49 -25.61 1.75
N GLU A 83 -20.41 -25.59 0.42
CA GLU A 83 -21.47 -26.08 -0.47
C GLU A 83 -21.38 -27.59 -0.71
N LEU A 84 -20.16 -28.16 -0.60
CA LEU A 84 -19.94 -29.61 -0.60
C LEU A 84 -20.70 -30.29 0.54
N SER A 85 -20.64 -29.74 1.76
CA SER A 85 -21.37 -30.27 2.92
C SER A 85 -22.90 -30.27 2.76
N LYS A 86 -23.42 -29.46 1.83
CA LYS A 86 -24.87 -29.36 1.54
C LYS A 86 -25.27 -30.16 0.29
N GLU A 87 -24.32 -30.83 -0.36
CA GLU A 87 -24.52 -31.58 -1.61
C GLU A 87 -25.18 -30.75 -2.72
N HIS A 88 -24.77 -29.48 -2.86
CA HIS A 88 -25.29 -28.56 -3.86
C HIS A 88 -24.28 -28.29 -4.98
N PRO A 89 -24.17 -29.18 -6.00
CA PRO A 89 -23.16 -29.06 -7.06
C PRO A 89 -23.26 -27.75 -7.87
N SER A 90 -24.45 -27.19 -8.05
CA SER A 90 -24.62 -25.88 -8.72
C SER A 90 -24.07 -24.72 -7.89
N ALA A 91 -24.24 -24.77 -6.57
CA ALA A 91 -23.68 -23.78 -5.66
C ALA A 91 -22.15 -23.91 -5.60
N MET A 92 -21.62 -25.14 -5.60
CA MET A 92 -20.18 -25.39 -5.71
C MET A 92 -19.59 -24.80 -7.00
N TRP A 93 -20.23 -25.04 -8.15
CA TRP A 93 -19.81 -24.46 -9.43
C TRP A 93 -19.83 -22.93 -9.39
N THR A 94 -20.92 -22.35 -8.88
CA THR A 94 -21.09 -20.89 -8.77
C THR A 94 -20.03 -20.28 -7.85
N ALA A 95 -19.68 -20.95 -6.75
CA ALA A 95 -18.66 -20.47 -5.83
C ALA A 95 -17.27 -20.44 -6.48
N LEU A 96 -16.91 -21.47 -7.26
CA LEU A 96 -15.68 -21.48 -8.07
C LEU A 96 -15.69 -20.37 -9.14
N GLU A 97 -16.81 -20.16 -9.83
CA GLU A 97 -16.93 -19.06 -10.79
C GLU A 97 -16.76 -17.69 -10.13
N ASN A 98 -17.34 -17.48 -8.95
CA ASN A 98 -17.18 -16.23 -8.21
C ASN A 98 -15.76 -16.03 -7.67
N ALA A 99 -15.07 -17.10 -7.27
CA ALA A 99 -13.71 -17.03 -6.77
C ALA A 99 -12.70 -16.61 -7.86
N HIS A 100 -12.79 -17.25 -9.03
CA HIS A 100 -11.82 -17.05 -10.11
C HIS A 100 -12.23 -16.03 -11.17
N ARG A 101 -13.51 -15.66 -11.24
CA ARG A 101 -14.06 -14.74 -12.25
C ARG A 101 -14.89 -13.65 -11.59
N GLN A 102 -14.25 -12.91 -10.69
CA GLN A 102 -14.84 -11.74 -10.06
C GLN A 102 -15.16 -10.68 -11.12
N LYS A 103 -16.45 -10.42 -11.34
CA LYS A 103 -16.95 -9.42 -12.30
C LYS A 103 -16.84 -7.97 -11.76
N LYS A 104 -15.70 -7.65 -11.15
CA LYS A 104 -15.43 -6.34 -10.53
C LYS A 104 -14.67 -5.42 -11.52
N PRO A 105 -14.85 -4.09 -11.44
CA PRO A 105 -14.11 -3.14 -12.26
C PRO A 105 -12.59 -3.34 -12.21
N ALA A 106 -12.04 -3.61 -11.01
CA ALA A 106 -10.62 -3.90 -10.82
C ALA A 106 -10.08 -5.02 -11.72
N GLN A 107 -10.85 -6.10 -11.87
CA GLN A 107 -10.43 -7.25 -12.67
C GLN A 107 -10.47 -6.93 -14.17
N ARG A 108 -11.50 -6.17 -14.61
CA ARG A 108 -11.57 -5.68 -15.98
C ARG A 108 -10.44 -4.70 -16.28
N PHE A 109 -10.13 -3.79 -15.36
CA PHE A 109 -8.99 -2.89 -15.44
C PHE A 109 -7.69 -3.69 -15.66
N ASN A 110 -7.40 -4.67 -14.79
CA ASN A 110 -6.21 -5.51 -14.92
C ASN A 110 -6.18 -6.30 -16.24
N ALA A 111 -7.33 -6.76 -16.73
CA ALA A 111 -7.43 -7.47 -18.00
C ALA A 111 -7.18 -6.54 -19.20
N TYR A 112 -7.67 -5.30 -19.17
CA TYR A 112 -7.34 -4.27 -20.18
C TYR A 112 -5.87 -3.87 -20.12
N GLU A 113 -5.28 -3.70 -18.91
CA GLU A 113 -3.85 -3.47 -18.74
C GLU A 113 -3.04 -4.58 -19.42
N LYS A 114 -3.39 -5.84 -19.14
CA LYS A 114 -2.75 -7.00 -19.75
C LYS A 114 -2.87 -6.95 -21.27
N LEU A 115 -4.09 -6.74 -21.80
CA LEU A 115 -4.35 -6.65 -23.24
C LEU A 115 -3.47 -5.60 -23.91
N PHE A 116 -3.44 -4.36 -23.39
CA PHE A 116 -2.67 -3.27 -24.00
C PHE A 116 -1.16 -3.38 -23.77
N SER A 117 -0.73 -4.23 -22.84
CA SER A 117 0.70 -4.52 -22.61
C SER A 117 1.20 -5.74 -23.40
N MET A 118 0.32 -6.47 -24.10
CA MET A 118 0.73 -7.62 -24.91
C MET A 118 1.62 -7.15 -26.08
N GLN A 119 2.77 -7.82 -26.21
CA GLN A 119 3.70 -7.63 -27.31
C GLN A 119 4.00 -8.99 -27.93
N LYS A 120 4.22 -8.98 -29.25
CA LYS A 120 4.58 -10.18 -29.97
C LYS A 120 5.97 -10.66 -29.51
N THR A 121 6.11 -11.92 -29.16
CA THR A 121 7.43 -12.54 -28.88
C THR A 121 8.11 -13.01 -30.15
N ASP A 122 9.42 -13.26 -30.13
CA ASP A 122 10.16 -13.73 -31.31
C ASP A 122 9.69 -15.13 -31.78
N ASP A 123 9.32 -15.99 -30.83
CA ASP A 123 8.96 -17.39 -31.07
C ASP A 123 7.53 -17.61 -31.58
N GLU A 124 6.66 -16.60 -31.56
CA GLU A 124 5.27 -16.74 -32.02
C GLU A 124 5.04 -16.21 -33.44
N SER A 125 4.12 -16.82 -34.17
CA SER A 125 3.63 -16.29 -35.45
C SER A 125 2.63 -15.14 -35.27
N LEU A 126 2.46 -14.30 -36.30
CA LEU A 126 1.45 -13.23 -36.29
C LEU A 126 0.03 -13.75 -36.05
N THR A 127 -0.30 -14.94 -36.58
CA THR A 127 -1.61 -15.57 -36.38
C THR A 127 -1.81 -16.01 -34.94
N GLN A 128 -0.78 -16.56 -34.29
CA GLN A 128 -0.83 -16.91 -32.87
C GLN A 128 -1.01 -15.67 -32.00
N PHE A 129 -0.22 -14.63 -32.25
CA PHE A 129 -0.34 -13.35 -31.53
C PHE A 129 -1.75 -12.74 -31.67
N ALA A 130 -2.30 -12.69 -32.89
CA ALA A 130 -3.65 -12.22 -33.12
C ALA A 130 -4.71 -13.09 -32.41
N GLY A 131 -4.46 -14.40 -32.31
CA GLY A 131 -5.27 -15.32 -31.52
C GLY A 131 -5.25 -14.98 -30.02
N CYS A 132 -4.08 -14.69 -29.46
CA CYS A 132 -3.91 -14.28 -28.07
C CYS A 132 -4.67 -12.99 -27.75
N ILE A 133 -4.60 -11.97 -28.63
CA ILE A 133 -5.35 -10.71 -28.48
C ILE A 133 -6.86 -10.97 -28.46
N LYS A 134 -7.36 -11.81 -29.40
CA LYS A 134 -8.78 -12.18 -29.45
C LYS A 134 -9.22 -12.94 -28.20
N ALA A 135 -8.41 -13.88 -27.73
CA ALA A 135 -8.68 -14.62 -26.49
C ALA A 135 -8.76 -13.68 -25.28
N SER A 136 -7.83 -12.72 -25.17
CA SER A 136 -7.85 -11.71 -24.11
C SER A 136 -9.10 -10.83 -24.15
N LEU A 137 -9.60 -10.47 -25.33
CA LEU A 137 -10.86 -9.74 -25.47
C LEU A 137 -12.07 -10.57 -25.02
N ILE A 138 -12.10 -11.86 -25.36
CA ILE A 138 -13.14 -12.78 -24.89
C ILE A 138 -13.12 -12.86 -23.36
N ASP A 139 -11.94 -12.94 -22.74
CA ASP A 139 -11.78 -12.95 -21.28
C ASP A 139 -12.27 -11.64 -20.62
N ILE A 140 -12.00 -10.49 -21.23
CA ILE A 140 -12.52 -9.20 -20.78
C ILE A 140 -14.05 -9.15 -20.85
N GLN A 141 -14.62 -9.58 -21.98
CA GLN A 141 -16.08 -9.67 -22.15
C GLN A 141 -16.71 -10.59 -21.12
N ALA A 142 -15.99 -11.66 -20.79
CA ALA A 142 -16.35 -12.63 -19.79
C ALA A 142 -16.47 -12.06 -18.36
N LEU A 143 -15.73 -10.99 -18.04
CA LEU A 143 -15.74 -10.29 -16.74
C LEU A 143 -16.86 -9.25 -16.62
N ARG A 144 -17.68 -9.07 -17.67
CA ARG A 144 -18.84 -8.18 -17.65
C ARG A 144 -20.00 -8.84 -16.92
N ASP A 145 -20.72 -8.06 -16.12
CA ASP A 145 -22.00 -8.47 -15.58
C ASP A 145 -23.10 -8.41 -16.65
N SER A 146 -24.30 -8.87 -16.31
CA SER A 146 -25.44 -8.91 -17.25
C SER A 146 -26.00 -7.53 -17.59
N GLY A 147 -25.67 -6.48 -16.82
CA GLY A 147 -26.13 -5.11 -17.03
C GLY A 147 -25.11 -4.22 -17.74
N PHE A 148 -23.95 -4.75 -18.12
CA PHE A 148 -22.87 -3.98 -18.70
C PHE A 148 -23.22 -3.45 -20.10
N THR A 149 -23.27 -2.12 -20.26
CA THR A 149 -23.63 -1.44 -21.51
C THR A 149 -22.41 -0.87 -22.24
N LEU A 150 -22.61 -0.33 -23.44
CA LEU A 150 -21.57 0.43 -24.15
C LEU A 150 -21.19 1.70 -23.37
N GLU A 151 -22.16 2.37 -22.75
CA GLU A 151 -21.91 3.52 -21.89
C GLU A 151 -21.05 3.12 -20.67
N SER A 152 -21.29 1.94 -20.08
CA SER A 152 -20.43 1.40 -19.02
C SER A 152 -19.00 1.18 -19.52
N LEU A 153 -18.83 0.74 -20.78
CA LEU A 153 -17.51 0.57 -21.38
C LEU A 153 -16.78 1.91 -21.52
N ASP A 154 -17.44 2.92 -22.08
CA ASP A 154 -16.84 4.24 -22.31
C ASP A 154 -16.45 4.91 -20.98
N ASP A 155 -17.30 4.82 -19.96
CA ASP A 155 -17.04 5.34 -18.61
C ASP A 155 -15.87 4.62 -17.93
N GLU A 156 -15.80 3.28 -18.05
CA GLU A 156 -14.71 2.49 -17.49
C GLU A 156 -13.37 2.76 -18.22
N LEU A 157 -13.39 2.97 -19.54
CA LEU A 157 -12.21 3.36 -20.34
C LEU A 157 -11.71 4.77 -20.00
N ALA A 158 -12.61 5.74 -19.86
CA ALA A 158 -12.26 7.09 -19.41
C ALA A 158 -11.63 7.06 -18.02
N SER A 159 -12.22 6.29 -17.11
CA SER A 159 -11.73 6.06 -15.77
C SER A 159 -10.35 5.38 -15.73
N MET A 160 -10.14 4.38 -16.60
CA MET A 160 -8.84 3.73 -16.80
C MET A 160 -7.78 4.74 -17.25
N ALA A 161 -8.08 5.54 -18.28
CA ALA A 161 -7.17 6.55 -18.80
C ALA A 161 -6.79 7.58 -17.72
N LEU A 162 -7.77 8.04 -16.92
CA LEU A 162 -7.54 8.94 -15.81
C LEU A 162 -6.59 8.35 -14.78
N LEU A 163 -6.87 7.14 -14.29
CA LEU A 163 -6.03 6.46 -13.28
C LEU A 163 -4.62 6.16 -13.79
N LYS A 164 -4.45 5.84 -15.08
CA LYS A 164 -3.13 5.64 -15.71
C LYS A 164 -2.36 6.94 -15.90
N GLY A 165 -3.05 8.06 -16.11
CA GLY A 165 -2.45 9.37 -16.27
C GLY A 165 -1.91 9.97 -14.96
N LEU A 166 -2.29 9.42 -13.80
CA LEU A 166 -1.82 9.90 -12.51
C LEU A 166 -0.36 9.49 -12.24
N PRO A 167 0.49 10.40 -11.73
CA PRO A 167 1.82 10.04 -11.26
C PRO A 167 1.78 8.97 -10.16
N THR A 168 2.27 7.77 -10.46
CA THR A 168 2.22 6.62 -9.54
C THR A 168 2.84 6.92 -8.18
N GLU A 169 3.98 7.61 -8.14
CA GLU A 169 4.70 7.94 -6.90
C GLU A 169 3.86 8.75 -5.91
N LYS A 170 3.00 9.65 -6.42
CA LYS A 170 2.20 10.55 -5.58
C LYS A 170 0.83 9.97 -5.24
N TYR A 171 0.22 9.21 -6.14
CA TYR A 171 -1.18 8.78 -6.03
C TYR A 171 -1.36 7.26 -5.91
N SER A 172 -0.31 6.49 -5.59
CA SER A 172 -0.36 5.02 -5.48
C SER A 172 -1.45 4.51 -4.51
N ASN A 173 -1.56 5.12 -3.33
CA ASN A 173 -2.55 4.76 -2.32
C ASN A 173 -3.97 5.06 -2.79
N LEU A 174 -4.18 6.25 -3.37
CA LEU A 174 -5.47 6.65 -3.92
C LEU A 174 -5.88 5.72 -5.06
N ARG A 175 -4.97 5.45 -6.01
CA ARG A 175 -5.21 4.52 -7.12
C ARG A 175 -5.60 3.13 -6.63
N THR A 176 -4.90 2.61 -5.62
CA THR A 176 -5.21 1.30 -5.03
C THR A 176 -6.57 1.30 -4.35
N SER A 177 -6.89 2.35 -3.58
CA SER A 177 -8.20 2.51 -2.93
C SER A 177 -9.34 2.57 -3.95
N LEU A 178 -9.17 3.36 -5.01
CA LEU A 178 -10.16 3.51 -6.07
C LEU A 178 -10.38 2.22 -6.84
N LEU A 179 -9.32 1.47 -7.16
CA LEU A 179 -9.43 0.15 -7.81
C LEU A 179 -10.15 -0.90 -6.95
N MET A 180 -10.14 -0.76 -5.62
CA MET A 180 -10.85 -1.66 -4.72
C MET A 180 -12.35 -1.39 -4.61
N THR A 181 -12.83 -0.27 -5.16
CA THR A 181 -14.25 0.08 -5.16
C THR A 181 -15.06 -0.83 -6.10
N THR A 182 -16.33 -1.05 -5.77
CA THR A 182 -17.23 -1.93 -6.53
C THR A 182 -17.80 -1.26 -7.78
N LYS A 183 -17.77 0.07 -7.84
CA LYS A 183 -18.19 0.89 -8.97
C LYS A 183 -17.15 1.96 -9.20
N LEU A 184 -16.71 2.09 -10.44
CA LEU A 184 -15.60 2.96 -10.82
C LEU A 184 -16.12 3.80 -11.98
N SER A 185 -16.73 4.94 -11.66
CA SER A 185 -17.24 5.88 -12.66
C SER A 185 -16.35 7.11 -12.77
N MET A 186 -16.31 7.71 -13.95
CA MET A 186 -15.47 8.87 -14.22
C MET A 186 -15.82 10.04 -13.29
N SER A 187 -17.12 10.26 -13.03
CA SER A 187 -17.57 11.31 -12.11
C SER A 187 -17.09 11.07 -10.68
N ASP A 188 -17.18 9.83 -10.20
CA ASP A 188 -16.77 9.47 -8.84
C ASP A 188 -15.26 9.64 -8.67
N LEU A 189 -14.47 9.26 -9.70
CA LEU A 189 -13.03 9.44 -9.70
C LEU A 189 -12.61 10.91 -9.70
N VAL A 190 -13.23 11.74 -10.54
CA VAL A 190 -12.94 13.17 -10.58
C VAL A 190 -13.25 13.81 -9.23
N GLN A 191 -14.37 13.44 -8.60
CA GLN A 191 -14.70 13.94 -7.27
C GLN A 191 -13.69 13.49 -6.20
N ALA A 192 -13.26 12.22 -6.23
CA ALA A 192 -12.27 11.70 -5.31
C ALA A 192 -10.90 12.38 -5.48
N LEU A 193 -10.49 12.65 -6.72
CA LEU A 193 -9.24 13.36 -7.03
C LEU A 193 -9.29 14.81 -6.58
N ALA A 194 -10.40 15.52 -6.83
CA ALA A 194 -10.57 16.89 -6.36
C ALA A 194 -10.51 16.99 -4.83
N LEU A 195 -11.08 16.00 -4.13
CA LEU A 195 -10.99 15.91 -2.67
C LEU A 195 -9.54 15.65 -2.20
N GLU A 196 -8.83 14.73 -2.86
CA GLU A 196 -7.42 14.46 -2.53
C GLU A 196 -6.52 15.68 -2.76
N GLU A 197 -6.74 16.40 -3.86
CA GLU A 197 -6.03 17.65 -4.15
C GLU A 197 -6.31 18.71 -3.07
N ALA A 198 -7.57 18.88 -2.67
CA ALA A 198 -7.94 19.79 -1.59
C ALA A 198 -7.26 19.41 -0.26
N ASN A 199 -7.28 18.13 0.09
CA ASN A 199 -6.63 17.61 1.31
C ASN A 199 -5.11 17.82 1.27
N THR A 200 -4.48 17.58 0.12
CA THR A 200 -3.04 17.78 -0.06
C THR A 200 -2.67 19.26 0.10
N ASN A 201 -3.45 20.15 -0.52
CA ASN A 201 -3.24 21.59 -0.45
C ASN A 201 -3.47 22.12 0.97
N GLN A 202 -4.48 21.62 1.68
CA GLN A 202 -4.73 21.97 3.07
C GLN A 202 -3.60 21.47 3.98
N SER A 203 -3.12 20.23 3.79
CA SER A 203 -1.99 19.68 4.55
C SER A 203 -0.70 20.48 4.33
N ALA A 204 -0.44 20.90 3.09
CA ALA A 204 0.68 21.78 2.76
C ALA A 204 0.53 23.17 3.42
N SER A 205 -0.68 23.73 3.41
CA SER A 205 -1.00 24.98 4.11
C SER A 205 -0.82 24.86 5.62
N ASP A 206 -1.29 23.77 6.24
CA ASP A 206 -1.17 23.52 7.68
C ASP A 206 0.29 23.31 8.10
N LEU A 207 1.08 22.59 7.29
CA LEU A 207 2.52 22.44 7.50
C LEU A 207 3.23 23.79 7.37
N ALA A 208 2.88 24.60 6.36
CA ALA A 208 3.40 25.95 6.22
C ALA A 208 3.01 26.82 7.42
N GLN A 209 1.75 26.81 7.83
CA GLN A 209 1.27 27.55 9.00
C GLN A 209 1.98 27.11 10.27
N ARG A 210 2.18 25.80 10.51
CA ARG A 210 2.97 25.27 11.64
C ARG A 210 4.44 25.67 11.58
N ALA A 211 5.03 25.77 10.39
CA ALA A 211 6.39 26.30 10.20
C ALA A 211 6.46 27.82 10.42
N PHE A 212 5.36 28.55 10.18
CA PHE A 212 5.21 29.99 10.44
C PHE A 212 4.71 30.33 11.86
N VAL A 213 4.23 29.36 12.63
CA VAL A 213 4.07 29.53 14.09
C VAL A 213 5.48 29.67 14.66
N LYS A 214 5.94 30.92 14.79
CA LYS A 214 7.02 31.26 15.72
C LYS A 214 6.73 30.49 17.00
N PRO A 215 7.69 29.72 17.56
CA PRO A 215 7.43 29.03 18.81
C PRO A 215 6.82 30.07 19.74
N ILE A 216 5.57 29.81 20.18
CA ILE A 216 4.95 30.64 21.20
C ILE A 216 5.98 30.62 22.28
N ASN A 217 6.60 31.76 22.50
CA ASN A 217 7.50 31.99 23.61
C ASN A 217 6.58 31.74 24.80
N ALA A 218 6.57 30.49 25.29
CA ALA A 218 6.04 30.15 26.58
C ALA A 218 6.57 31.26 27.46
N LYS A 219 5.68 31.97 28.16
CA LYS A 219 6.06 33.09 29.03
C LYS A 219 7.17 32.60 29.96
N ALA A 220 8.41 32.71 29.50
CA ALA A 220 9.56 32.80 30.33
C ALA A 220 9.27 34.13 31.03
N SER A 221 8.81 34.03 32.27
CA SER A 221 9.04 35.07 33.24
C SER A 221 10.42 35.65 32.90
N LYS A 222 10.47 36.95 32.56
CA LYS A 222 11.74 37.67 32.48
C LYS A 222 12.33 37.56 33.89
N ALA A 223 13.02 36.48 34.18
CA ALA A 223 13.99 36.43 35.24
C ALA A 223 15.00 37.48 34.83
N SER A 224 14.92 38.64 35.47
CA SER A 224 15.95 39.66 35.34
C SER A 224 17.26 38.94 35.63
N LYS A 225 18.10 38.77 34.61
CA LYS A 225 19.39 38.10 34.79
C LYS A 225 20.18 38.95 35.77
N GLN A 226 20.28 38.47 37.00
CA GLN A 226 21.07 39.07 38.05
C GLN A 226 22.54 38.88 37.65
N CYS A 227 23.31 39.96 37.63
CA CYS A 227 24.73 39.85 37.34
C CYS A 227 25.39 38.94 38.38
N THR A 228 26.04 37.86 37.93
CA THR A 228 26.66 36.87 38.84
C THR A 228 27.86 37.41 39.62
N PHE A 229 28.38 38.59 39.27
CA PHE A 229 29.47 39.24 39.99
C PHE A 229 28.99 40.20 41.10
N CYS A 230 28.07 41.12 40.79
CA CYS A 230 27.64 42.16 41.73
C CYS A 230 26.24 41.94 42.31
N GLY A 231 25.51 40.92 41.85
CA GLY A 231 24.17 40.60 42.34
C GLY A 231 23.09 41.60 41.95
N ARG A 232 23.33 42.55 41.03
CA ARG A 232 22.34 43.53 40.57
C ARG A 232 21.73 43.16 39.23
N ASN A 233 20.46 43.49 39.04
CA ASN A 233 19.70 43.25 37.81
C ASN A 233 19.92 44.39 36.80
N GLY A 234 19.77 44.08 35.50
CA GLY A 234 19.72 45.10 34.44
C GLY A 234 20.97 45.24 33.57
N HIS A 235 22.00 44.41 33.78
CA HIS A 235 23.16 44.33 32.90
C HIS A 235 23.75 42.91 32.90
N GLU A 236 24.43 42.53 31.82
CA GLU A 236 25.14 41.25 31.73
C GLU A 236 26.55 41.35 32.34
N LEU A 237 27.16 40.21 32.70
CA LEU A 237 28.49 40.15 33.33
C LEU A 237 29.55 40.97 32.57
N SER A 238 29.52 40.94 31.23
CA SER A 238 30.43 41.67 30.34
C SER A 238 30.34 43.19 30.48
N GLN A 239 29.18 43.70 30.92
CA GLN A 239 28.89 45.12 31.11
C GLN A 239 28.90 45.54 32.58
N CYS A 240 29.27 44.63 33.50
CA CYS A 240 29.33 44.93 34.94
C CYS A 240 30.46 45.92 35.26
N PHE A 241 30.08 47.09 35.76
CA PHE A 241 31.02 48.15 36.13
C PHE A 241 31.90 47.74 37.32
N ASP A 242 31.32 47.03 38.31
CA ASP A 242 32.03 46.54 39.50
C ASP A 242 33.13 45.54 39.12
N MET A 243 32.86 44.65 38.14
CA MET A 243 33.86 43.69 37.65
C MET A 243 34.99 44.39 36.87
N LYS A 244 34.64 45.40 36.05
CA LYS A 244 35.64 46.22 35.33
C LYS A 244 36.52 47.01 36.29
N ASN A 245 35.95 47.54 37.37
CA ASN A 245 36.71 48.24 38.41
C ASN A 245 37.58 47.29 39.23
N ALA A 246 37.07 46.13 39.64
CA ALA A 246 37.84 45.13 40.38
C ALA A 246 39.02 44.57 39.56
N SER A 247 38.83 44.37 38.24
CA SER A 247 39.89 43.93 37.34
C SER A 247 40.92 45.04 37.07
N LYS A 248 40.51 46.30 36.96
CA LYS A 248 41.44 47.44 36.91
C LYS A 248 42.25 47.56 38.20
N LYS A 249 41.60 47.49 39.36
CA LYS A 249 42.27 47.56 40.67
C LYS A 249 43.27 46.42 40.86
N ARG A 250 42.90 45.18 40.49
CA ARG A 250 43.85 44.04 40.48
C ARG A 250 45.03 44.27 39.54
N LYS A 251 44.81 44.84 38.35
CA LYS A 251 45.89 45.19 37.42
C LYS A 251 46.81 46.29 37.98
N GLU A 252 46.26 47.25 38.71
CA GLU A 252 47.04 48.30 39.38
C GLU A 252 47.82 47.77 40.59
N GLU A 253 47.21 46.90 41.41
CA GLU A 253 47.89 46.19 42.51
C GLU A 253 49.02 45.28 42.00
N LEU A 254 48.81 44.57 40.89
CA LEU A 254 49.85 43.78 40.22
C LEU A 254 50.98 44.65 39.66
N LYS A 255 50.68 45.85 39.14
CA LYS A 255 51.69 46.81 38.70
C LYS A 255 52.47 47.40 39.89
N ASN A 256 51.81 47.71 41.00
CA ASN A 256 52.45 48.21 42.22
C ASN A 256 53.31 47.14 42.92
N ASN A 257 52.89 45.87 42.95
CA ASN A 257 53.72 44.77 43.47
C ASN A 257 54.93 44.48 42.58
N LYS A 258 54.82 44.63 41.25
CA LYS A 258 55.97 44.53 40.33
C LYS A 258 56.96 45.69 40.48
N GLY A 259 56.51 46.84 40.99
CA GLY A 259 57.35 47.99 41.36
C GLY A 259 58.07 47.81 42.71
N LYS A 260 57.41 47.21 43.71
CA LYS A 260 58.01 46.88 45.01
C LYS A 260 59.06 45.77 44.91
N GLY A 261 58.80 44.70 44.14
CA GLY A 261 59.79 43.63 43.93
C GLY A 261 61.08 44.11 43.25
N LYS A 262 60.98 45.08 42.32
CA LYS A 262 62.15 45.72 41.70
C LYS A 262 62.91 46.69 42.62
N GLN A 263 62.26 47.27 43.62
CA GLN A 263 62.93 48.13 44.62
C GLN A 263 63.61 47.32 45.72
N GLU A 264 63.07 46.15 46.11
CA GLU A 264 63.75 45.21 47.02
C GLU A 264 64.93 44.49 46.33
N GLU A 265 64.82 44.11 45.04
CA GLU A 265 65.97 43.59 44.26
C GLU A 265 67.04 44.65 44.00
N ALA A 266 66.68 45.92 43.76
CA ALA A 266 67.68 46.99 43.58
C ALA A 266 68.41 47.35 44.89
N LYS A 267 67.73 47.28 46.04
CA LYS A 267 68.34 47.55 47.35
C LYS A 267 69.22 46.39 47.86
N ALA A 268 68.87 45.14 47.53
CA ALA A 268 69.72 43.97 47.79
C ALA A 268 70.99 43.95 46.91
N VAL A 269 70.94 44.51 45.70
CA VAL A 269 72.11 44.65 44.82
C VAL A 269 73.00 45.83 45.22
N GLU A 270 72.45 46.94 45.74
CA GLU A 270 73.25 48.05 46.30
C GLU A 270 74.00 47.68 47.59
N ASP A 271 73.35 47.00 48.56
CA ASP A 271 74.01 46.55 49.81
C ASP A 271 75.12 45.52 49.54
N ALA A 272 74.97 44.64 48.54
CA ALA A 272 76.01 43.69 48.14
C ALA A 272 77.21 44.34 47.42
N THR A 273 77.03 45.54 46.85
CA THR A 273 78.12 46.30 46.19
C THR A 273 78.84 47.27 47.11
N ALA A 274 78.28 47.61 48.28
CA ALA A 274 78.90 48.50 49.26
C ALA A 274 79.93 47.79 50.19
N GLU A 275 79.85 46.46 50.37
CA GLU A 275 80.85 45.70 51.15
C GLU A 275 82.11 45.30 50.36
N PHE A 276 82.19 45.56 49.04
CA PHE A 276 83.35 45.18 48.21
C PHE A 276 84.29 46.36 47.85
N ALA A 277 83.96 47.60 48.22
CA ALA A 277 84.74 48.80 47.84
C ALA A 277 85.44 49.50 49.02
N GLY A 278 85.94 48.73 49.98
CA GLY A 278 86.63 49.25 51.17
C GLY A 278 87.66 48.29 51.77
N ASN A 279 88.62 47.82 50.97
CA ASN A 279 89.89 47.33 51.51
C ASN A 279 91.04 47.57 50.50
N THR A 280 91.63 48.75 50.62
CA THR A 280 93.06 49.03 50.39
C THR A 280 93.52 49.93 51.51
#